data_AF-A0A3M1R1Z6-F1
#
_entry.id   AF-A0A3M1R1Z6-F1
#
_cell.length_a   1.000
_cell.length_b   1.000
_cell.length_c   1.000
_cell.angle_alpha   90.00
_cell.angle_beta   90.00
_cell.angle_gamma   90.00
#
_symmetry.space_group_name_H-M   'P 1'
#
loop_
_entity.id
_entity.type
_entity.pdbx_description
1 polymer ?
#
loop_
_entity_poly.entity_id
_entity_poly.type
_entity_poly.pdbx_seq_one_letter_code
_entity_poly.pdbx_strand_id
1 'polypeptide(L)'
;MSNVQQLLEQYVKAVRFPDVSGFEILELLDIRSSLALRESELDEAQQAQLEEADSLFLHHIPLLYERISTLGPLSELRRRAAVPCSHWWWYLEKLVLREPIKG
;
A
#
# COMPACT_ATOMS: atom_id res chain seq x y z
N MET A 1 13.85 14.84 4.50
CA MET A 1 13.68 13.73 3.53
C MET A 1 14.01 12.45 4.28
N SER A 2 13.08 11.50 4.37
CA SER A 2 13.32 10.20 5.00
C SER A 2 14.29 9.37 4.15
N ASN A 3 15.14 8.57 4.77
CA ASN A 3 15.99 7.60 4.06
C ASN A 3 15.10 6.51 3.41
N VAL A 4 15.47 5.96 2.25
CA VAL A 4 14.69 4.89 1.59
C VAL A 4 14.56 3.67 2.51
N GLN A 5 15.60 3.38 3.30
CA GLN A 5 15.56 2.35 4.35
C GLN A 5 14.49 2.63 5.41
N GLN A 6 14.33 3.89 5.84
CA GLN A 6 13.33 4.25 6.84
C GLN A 6 11.90 4.11 6.28
N LEU A 7 11.69 4.48 5.01
CA LEU A 7 10.42 4.28 4.33
C LEU A 7 10.07 2.79 4.22
N LEU A 8 11.07 1.96 3.89
CA LEU A 8 10.89 0.51 3.80
C LEU A 8 10.55 -0.10 5.17
N GLU A 9 11.28 0.28 6.22
CA GLU A 9 11.00 -0.16 7.60
C GLU A 9 9.60 0.23 8.06
N GLN A 10 9.17 1.46 7.75
CA GLN A 10 7.81 1.93 8.05
C GLN A 10 6.76 1.11 7.29
N TYR A 11 6.97 0.87 6.00
CA TYR A 11 6.07 0.06 5.17
C TYR A 11 5.96 -1.36 5.70
N VAL A 12 7.09 -2.04 5.91
CA VAL A 12 7.18 -3.41 6.44
C VAL A 12 6.47 -3.52 7.79
N LYS A 13 6.65 -2.53 8.68
CA LYS A 13 5.97 -2.52 9.97
C LYS A 13 4.46 -2.34 9.80
N ALA A 14 4.03 -1.39 8.99
CA ALA A 14 2.62 -1.06 8.81
C ALA A 14 1.83 -2.23 8.19
N VAL A 15 2.38 -2.94 7.19
CA VAL A 15 1.70 -4.11 6.59
C VAL A 15 1.58 -5.30 7.53
N ARG A 16 2.46 -5.41 8.55
CA ARG A 16 2.39 -6.48 9.58
C ARG A 16 1.31 -6.23 10.63
N PHE A 17 0.87 -4.99 10.80
CA PHE A 17 -0.14 -4.60 11.78
C PHE A 17 -1.25 -3.78 11.09
N PRO A 18 -2.07 -4.41 10.22
CA PRO A 18 -3.05 -3.72 9.38
C PRO A 18 -4.33 -3.29 10.14
N ASP A 19 -4.50 -3.71 11.39
CA ASP A 19 -5.66 -3.36 12.22
C ASP A 19 -5.47 -1.99 12.87
N VAL A 20 -5.56 -0.96 12.03
CA VAL A 20 -5.31 0.44 12.37
C VAL A 20 -6.39 1.35 11.80
N SER A 21 -6.33 2.64 12.10
CA SER A 21 -7.31 3.61 11.61
C SER A 21 -7.24 3.79 10.08
N GLY A 22 -8.31 4.29 9.47
CA GLY A 22 -8.32 4.62 8.04
C GLY A 22 -7.24 5.64 7.64
N PHE A 23 -6.86 6.55 8.54
CA PHE A 23 -5.78 7.51 8.31
C PHE A 23 -4.41 6.84 8.24
N GLU A 24 -4.16 5.84 9.08
CA GLU A 24 -2.93 5.04 9.02
C GLU A 24 -2.87 4.18 7.76
N ILE A 25 -4.00 3.70 7.25
CA ILE A 25 -4.04 3.05 5.94
C ILE A 25 -3.72 4.05 4.82
N LEU A 26 -4.23 5.28 4.89
CA LEU A 26 -3.90 6.31 3.92
C LEU A 26 -2.38 6.60 3.91
N GLU A 27 -1.78 6.73 5.10
CA GLU A 27 -0.33 6.89 5.26
C GLU A 27 0.45 5.70 4.69
N LEU A 28 0.00 4.47 4.91
CA LEU A 28 0.57 3.26 4.32
C LEU A 28 0.61 3.33 2.78
N LEU A 29 -0.46 3.80 2.14
CA LEU A 29 -0.52 3.96 0.67
C LEU A 29 0.43 5.05 0.16
N ASP A 30 0.58 6.13 0.93
CA ASP A 30 1.53 7.21 0.63
C ASP A 30 2.98 6.75 0.79
N ILE A 31 3.29 5.95 1.82
CA ILE A 31 4.61 5.36 2.03
C ILE A 31 4.98 4.47 0.83
N ARG A 32 4.08 3.57 0.40
CA ARG A 32 4.36 2.70 -0.77
C ARG A 32 4.56 3.49 -2.05
N SER A 33 3.83 4.61 -2.20
CA SER A 33 4.01 5.57 -3.30
C SER A 33 5.36 6.27 -3.25
N SER A 34 5.82 6.63 -2.06
CA SER A 34 7.14 7.22 -1.85
C SER A 34 8.26 6.22 -2.14
N LEU A 35 8.06 4.94 -1.80
CA LEU A 35 8.98 3.85 -2.14
C LEU A 35 9.07 3.63 -3.65
N ALA A 36 7.94 3.63 -4.37
CA ALA A 36 7.92 3.44 -5.83
C ALA A 36 8.75 4.50 -6.58
N LEU A 37 8.74 5.75 -6.09
CA LEU A 37 9.55 6.84 -6.67
C LEU A 37 11.06 6.66 -6.45
N ARG A 38 11.44 5.79 -5.52
CA ARG A 38 12.81 5.58 -5.05
C ARG A 38 13.22 4.11 -5.14
N GLU A 39 12.47 3.31 -5.88
CA GLU A 39 12.66 1.86 -5.94
C GLU A 39 14.03 1.50 -6.54
N SER A 40 14.55 2.36 -7.43
CA SER A 40 15.91 2.25 -7.97
C SER A 40 17.03 2.47 -6.94
N GLU A 41 16.72 3.01 -5.75
CA GLU A 41 17.68 3.18 -4.66
C GLU A 41 17.79 1.92 -3.78
N LEU A 42 16.90 0.94 -3.96
CA LEU A 42 16.88 -0.30 -3.18
C LEU A 42 17.93 -1.29 -3.69
N ASP A 43 18.70 -1.86 -2.77
CA ASP A 43 19.51 -3.04 -3.05
C ASP A 43 18.66 -4.33 -3.15
N GLU A 44 19.28 -5.44 -3.55
CA GLU A 44 18.57 -6.72 -3.74
C GLU A 44 17.88 -7.21 -2.45
N ALA A 45 18.48 -6.99 -1.28
CA ALA A 45 17.90 -7.41 -0.01
C ALA A 45 16.69 -6.57 0.37
N GLN A 46 16.75 -5.26 0.10
CA GLN A 46 15.65 -4.32 0.31
C GLN A 46 14.51 -4.55 -0.68
N GLN A 47 14.81 -4.89 -1.93
CA GLN A 47 13.80 -5.29 -2.92
C GLN A 47 13.05 -6.54 -2.46
N ALA A 48 13.77 -7.57 -1.98
CA ALA A 48 13.15 -8.78 -1.42
C ALA A 48 12.23 -8.46 -0.22
N GLN A 49 12.64 -7.54 0.65
CA GLN A 49 11.79 -7.07 1.76
C GLN A 49 10.54 -6.33 1.28
N LEU A 50 10.66 -5.52 0.22
CA LEU A 50 9.52 -4.82 -0.38
C LEU A 50 8.55 -5.82 -1.00
N GLU A 51 9.03 -6.83 -1.71
CA GLU A 51 8.21 -7.90 -2.30
C GLU A 51 7.46 -8.70 -1.23
N GLU A 52 8.12 -9.04 -0.12
CA GLU A 52 7.49 -9.71 1.02
C GLU A 52 6.42 -8.83 1.65
N ALA A 53 6.70 -7.53 1.82
CA ALA A 53 5.76 -6.56 2.35
C ALA A 53 4.54 -6.34 1.43
N ASP A 54 4.76 -6.25 0.11
CA ASP A 54 3.70 -6.17 -0.90
C ASP A 54 2.83 -7.44 -0.87
N SER A 55 3.43 -8.61 -0.64
CA SER A 55 2.68 -9.87 -0.49
C SER A 55 1.79 -9.88 0.76
N LEU A 56 2.29 -9.38 1.89
CA LEU A 56 1.49 -9.20 3.11
C LEU A 56 0.39 -8.16 2.92
N PHE A 57 0.68 -7.05 2.24
CA PHE A 57 -0.31 -6.04 1.87
C PHE A 57 -1.45 -6.66 1.07
N LEU A 58 -1.14 -7.47 0.06
CA LEU A 58 -2.14 -8.17 -0.76
C LEU A 58 -3.00 -9.12 0.09
N HIS A 59 -2.41 -9.83 1.04
CA HIS A 59 -3.15 -10.71 1.96
C HIS A 59 -4.16 -9.93 2.81
N HIS A 60 -3.86 -8.67 3.15
CA HIS A 60 -4.71 -7.83 4.00
C HIS A 60 -5.69 -6.93 3.23
N ILE A 61 -5.74 -6.99 1.90
CA ILE A 61 -6.61 -6.15 1.05
C ILE A 61 -8.04 -5.95 1.60
N PRO A 62 -8.79 -7.00 2.01
CA PRO A 62 -10.15 -6.81 2.50
C PRO A 62 -10.23 -5.91 3.75
N LEU A 63 -9.33 -6.13 4.72
CA LEU A 63 -9.25 -5.34 5.95
C LEU A 63 -8.78 -3.91 5.65
N LEU A 64 -7.74 -3.75 4.84
CA LEU A 64 -7.22 -2.45 4.44
C LEU A 64 -8.34 -1.63 3.78
N TYR A 65 -9.07 -2.21 2.84
CA TYR A 65 -10.18 -1.58 2.13
C TYR A 65 -11.32 -1.16 3.07
N GLU A 66 -11.71 -2.04 4.00
CA GLU A 66 -12.73 -1.73 5.00
C GLU A 66 -12.32 -0.50 5.84
N ARG A 67 -11.09 -0.47 6.35
CA ARG A 67 -10.59 0.62 7.20
C ARG A 67 -10.52 1.94 6.46
N ILE A 68 -9.94 1.99 5.25
CA ILE A 68 -9.80 3.25 4.51
C ILE A 68 -11.14 3.78 3.98
N SER A 69 -12.12 2.91 3.72
CA SER A 69 -13.46 3.31 3.25
C SER A 69 -14.21 4.17 4.28
N THR A 70 -13.81 4.12 5.56
CA THR A 70 -14.34 4.99 6.61
C THR A 70 -14.03 6.47 6.38
N LEU A 71 -12.98 6.79 5.61
CA LEU A 71 -12.60 8.16 5.27
C LEU A 71 -13.36 8.72 4.05
N GLY A 72 -14.03 7.86 3.29
CA GLY A 72 -14.77 8.20 2.08
C GLY A 72 -14.39 7.34 0.87
N PRO A 73 -14.96 7.65 -0.32
CA PRO A 73 -14.71 6.88 -1.53
C PRO A 73 -13.23 6.91 -1.95
N LEU A 74 -12.62 5.75 -2.16
CA LEU A 74 -11.20 5.64 -2.53
C LEU A 74 -10.85 6.37 -3.82
N SER A 75 -11.77 6.43 -4.78
CA SER A 75 -11.60 7.20 -6.01
C SER A 75 -11.41 8.70 -5.76
N GLU A 76 -12.07 9.25 -4.73
CA GLU A 76 -11.90 10.63 -4.34
C GLU A 76 -10.58 10.86 -3.61
N LEU A 77 -10.21 9.94 -2.70
CA LEU A 77 -8.92 10.00 -2.00
C LEU A 77 -7.74 9.95 -2.99
N ARG A 78 -7.77 9.02 -3.96
CA ARG A 78 -6.79 8.95 -5.05
C ARG A 78 -6.68 10.25 -5.85
N ARG A 79 -7.82 10.84 -6.20
CA ARG A 79 -7.86 12.10 -6.96
C ARG A 79 -7.23 13.24 -6.17
N ARG A 80 -7.51 13.34 -4.87
CA ARG A 80 -6.93 14.38 -3.99
C ARG A 80 -5.41 14.21 -3.83
N ALA A 81 -4.94 12.97 -3.75
CA ALA A 81 -3.51 12.66 -3.64
C ALA A 81 -2.77 12.66 -4.99
N ALA A 82 -3.45 12.94 -6.12
CA ALA A 82 -2.86 12.96 -7.47
C ALA A 82 -2.08 11.68 -7.82
N VAL A 83 -2.60 10.52 -7.39
CA VAL A 83 -1.91 9.23 -7.48
C VAL A 83 -1.79 8.76 -8.94
N PRO A 84 -0.58 8.40 -9.41
CA PRO A 84 -0.39 7.79 -10.73
C PRO A 84 -1.10 6.44 -10.88
N CYS A 85 -1.56 6.11 -12.09
CA CYS A 85 -2.21 4.82 -12.37
C CYS A 85 -1.28 3.60 -12.15
N SER A 86 0.03 3.78 -12.15
CA SER A 86 1.01 2.74 -11.83
C SER A 86 0.97 2.30 -10.36
N HIS A 87 0.38 3.09 -9.46
CA HIS A 87 0.32 2.81 -8.03
C HIS A 87 -0.88 1.92 -7.72
N TRP A 88 -0.79 0.65 -8.11
CA TRP A 88 -1.88 -0.33 -8.06
C TRP A 88 -2.47 -0.50 -6.64
N TRP A 89 -1.68 -0.30 -5.58
CA TRP A 89 -2.09 -0.44 -4.18
C TRP A 89 -3.17 0.56 -3.77
N TRP A 90 -3.35 1.66 -4.51
CA TRP A 90 -4.45 2.60 -4.30
C TRP A 90 -5.80 2.15 -4.85
N TYR A 91 -5.83 1.06 -5.62
CA TYR A 91 -7.04 0.54 -6.26
C TYR A 91 -7.61 -0.64 -5.46
N LEU A 92 -7.59 -0.55 -4.13
CA LEU A 92 -8.05 -1.60 -3.22
C LEU A 92 -9.48 -2.07 -3.55
N GLU A 93 -10.38 -1.16 -3.92
CA GLU A 93 -11.75 -1.55 -4.28
C GLU A 93 -11.80 -2.47 -5.49
N LYS A 94 -10.84 -2.37 -6.42
CA LYS A 94 -10.73 -3.26 -7.58
C LYS A 94 -10.10 -4.58 -7.23
N LEU A 95 -9.21 -4.59 -6.23
CA LEU A 95 -8.51 -5.79 -5.79
C LEU A 95 -9.42 -6.68 -4.92
N VAL A 96 -10.27 -6.08 -4.07
CA VAL A 96 -11.31 -6.81 -3.31
C VAL A 96 -12.34 -7.44 -4.23
N LEU A 97 -12.71 -6.76 -5.32
CA LEU A 97 -13.76 -7.21 -6.25
C LEU A 97 -13.29 -8.25 -7.28
N ARG A 98 -12.04 -8.70 -7.24
CA ARG A 98 -11.62 -9.82 -8.08
C ARG A 98 -12.28 -11.10 -7.57
N GLU A 99 -13.24 -11.61 -8.34
CA GLU A 99 -13.74 -12.98 -8.17
C GLU A 99 -12.55 -13.96 -8.15
N PRO A 100 -12.60 -15.03 -7.34
CA PRO A 100 -11.58 -16.06 -7.39
C PRO A 100 -11.49 -16.56 -8.83
N ILE A 101 -10.27 -16.59 -9.37
CA ILE A 101 -9.99 -17.28 -10.64
C ILE A 101 -10.45 -18.72 -10.41
N LYS A 102 -11.58 -19.10 -11.01
CA LYS A 102 -11.99 -20.50 -11.07
C LYS A 102 -10.90 -21.22 -11.85
N GLY A 103 -10.12 -22.03 -11.14
CA GLY A 103 -9.18 -23.00 -11.74
C GLY A 103 -9.91 -24.05 -12.54
#